data_AF-A0A2U8X9E6-F1
#
_entry.id   AF-A0A2U8X9E6-F1
#
_cell.length_a   1.000
_cell.length_b   1.000
_cell.length_c   1.000
_cell.angle_alpha   90.00
_cell.angle_beta   90.00
_cell.angle_gamma   90.00
#
_symmetry.space_group_name_H-M   'P 1'
#
loop_
_entity.id
_entity.type
_entity.pdbx_description
1 polymer ?
#
loop_
_entity_poly.entity_id
_entity_poly.type
_entity_poly.pdbx_seq_one_letter_code
_entity_poly.pdbx_strand_id
1 'polypeptide(L)'
;MSADKAAAALLRIATADLADARILANMRSRNAPYLCSQAAEKIVKAVLTAEGIHASRTVAHRIDLMVDLLPDANALRDVADRFGIDLT
;
A
#
# COMPACT_ATOMS: atom_id res chain seq x y z
N MET A 1 -18.85 -5.05 7.14
CA MET A 1 -18.02 -3.88 7.55
C MET A 1 -18.07 -2.87 6.42
N SER A 2 -18.24 -1.57 6.67
CA SER A 2 -18.28 -0.56 5.58
C SER A 2 -16.89 -0.35 4.98
N ALA A 3 -16.84 0.17 3.75
CA ALA A 3 -15.60 0.49 3.04
C ALA A 3 -14.67 1.39 3.89
N ASP A 4 -15.21 2.45 4.51
CA ASP A 4 -14.44 3.34 5.38
C ASP A 4 -13.82 2.62 6.58
N LYS A 5 -14.56 1.71 7.21
CA LYS A 5 -14.06 0.94 8.36
C LYS A 5 -12.94 -0.01 7.92
N ALA A 6 -13.07 -0.61 6.74
CA ALA A 6 -12.06 -1.49 6.16
C ALA A 6 -10.79 -0.71 5.76
N ALA A 7 -10.94 0.42 5.08
CA ALA A 7 -9.84 1.31 4.72
C ALA A 7 -9.10 1.82 5.97
N ALA A 8 -9.83 2.27 6.99
CA ALA A 8 -9.23 2.70 8.25
C ALA A 8 -8.48 1.57 8.98
N ALA A 9 -8.95 0.32 8.88
CA ALA A 9 -8.24 -0.84 9.42
C ALA A 9 -6.92 -1.11 8.70
N LEU A 10 -6.91 -1.03 7.37
CA LEU A 10 -5.68 -1.18 6.57
C LEU A 10 -4.65 -0.10 6.91
N LEU A 11 -5.06 1.16 7.05
CA LEU A 11 -4.18 2.26 7.43
C LEU A 11 -3.58 2.10 8.84
N ARG A 12 -4.35 1.56 9.79
CA ARG A 12 -3.80 1.22 11.12
C ARG A 12 -2.71 0.16 11.03
N ILE A 13 -2.90 -0.86 10.21
CA ILE A 13 -1.89 -1.92 10.03
C ILE A 13 -0.66 -1.35 9.31
N ALA A 14 -0.83 -0.53 8.27
CA ALA A 14 0.29 0.15 7.59
C ALA A 14 1.12 1.01 8.56
N THR A 15 0.44 1.68 9.50
CA THR A 15 1.11 2.48 10.54
C THR A 15 1.94 1.60 11.47
N ALA A 16 1.42 0.43 11.87
CA ALA A 16 2.16 -0.55 12.66
C ALA A 16 3.37 -1.11 11.90
N ASP A 17 3.20 -1.47 10.63
CA ASP A 17 4.30 -1.93 9.77
C ASP A 17 5.44 -0.91 9.70
N LEU A 18 5.13 0.39 9.55
CA LEU A 18 6.15 1.46 9.53
C LEU A 18 6.81 1.67 10.89
N ALA A 19 6.07 1.52 11.99
CA ALA A 19 6.64 1.60 13.33
C ALA A 19 7.65 0.46 13.55
N ASP A 20 7.29 -0.76 13.16
CA ASP A 20 8.14 -1.94 13.26
C ASP A 20 9.34 -1.85 12.28
N ALA A 21 9.12 -1.36 11.06
CA ALA A 21 10.19 -1.11 10.09
C ALA A 21 11.27 -0.19 10.68
N ARG A 22 10.88 0.87 11.40
CA ARG A 22 11.81 1.78 12.06
C ARG A 22 12.60 1.09 13.18
N ILE A 23 11.97 0.23 13.97
CA ILE A 23 12.67 -0.57 14.99
C ILE A 23 13.70 -1.49 14.31
N LEU A 24 13.29 -2.21 13.25
CA LEU A 24 14.16 -3.10 12.49
C LEU A 24 15.34 -2.37 11.82
N ALA A 25 15.10 -1.17 11.30
CA ALA A 25 16.14 -0.34 10.68
C ALA A 25 17.21 0.08 11.71
N ASN A 26 16.80 0.46 12.92
CA ASN A 26 17.72 0.78 14.01
C ASN A 26 18.59 -0.42 14.41
N MET A 27 18.07 -1.64 14.26
CA MET A 27 18.81 -2.89 14.46
C MET A 27 19.59 -3.34 13.21
N ARG A 28 19.62 -2.53 12.15
CA ARG A 28 20.23 -2.87 10.84
C ARG A 28 19.71 -4.19 10.27
N SER A 29 18.46 -4.53 10.57
CA SER A 29 17.83 -5.75 10.06
C SER A 29 17.45 -5.58 8.60
N ARG A 30 17.83 -6.57 7.78
CA ARG A 30 17.42 -6.71 6.37
C ARG A 30 15.91 -6.81 6.16
N ASN A 31 15.14 -6.98 7.23
CA ASN A 31 13.67 -7.08 7.17
C ASN A 31 12.99 -5.71 7.25
N ALA A 32 13.70 -4.62 7.56
CA ALA A 32 13.10 -3.27 7.58
C ALA A 32 12.50 -2.87 6.22
N PRO A 33 13.18 -3.06 5.06
CA PRO A 33 12.61 -2.76 3.76
C PRO A 33 11.35 -3.57 3.44
N TYR A 34 11.29 -4.83 3.90
CA TYR A 34 10.11 -5.68 3.72
C TYR A 34 8.88 -5.08 4.41
N LEU A 35 9.02 -4.58 5.64
CA LEU A 35 7.93 -3.93 6.34
C LEU A 35 7.51 -2.59 5.70
N CYS A 36 8.44 -1.84 5.11
CA CYS A 36 8.09 -0.67 4.29
C CYS A 36 7.23 -1.06 3.08
N SER A 37 7.57 -2.15 2.38
CA SER A 37 6.77 -2.66 1.26
C SER A 37 5.37 -3.12 1.73
N GLN A 38 5.30 -3.83 2.86
CA GLN A 38 4.04 -4.26 3.47
C GLN A 38 3.13 -3.07 3.86
N ALA A 39 3.71 -1.97 4.34
CA ALA A 39 2.97 -0.75 4.63
C ALA A 39 2.42 -0.09 3.35
N ALA A 40 3.25 0.02 2.32
CA ALA A 40 2.85 0.56 1.02
C ALA A 40 1.70 -0.26 0.40
N GLU A 41 1.80 -1.60 0.43
CA GLU A 41 0.74 -2.50 -0.04
C GLU A 41 -0.61 -2.20 0.64
N LYS A 42 -0.60 -2.00 1.96
CA LYS A 42 -1.82 -1.74 2.74
C LYS A 42 -2.39 -0.34 2.50
N ILE A 43 -1.53 0.65 2.24
CA ILE A 43 -1.97 1.99 1.84
C ILE A 43 -2.72 1.92 0.51
N VAL A 44 -2.15 1.27 -0.52
CA VAL A 44 -2.81 1.12 -1.83
C VAL A 44 -4.13 0.35 -1.70
N LYS A 45 -4.16 -0.74 -0.92
CA LYS A 45 -5.39 -1.48 -0.63
C LYS A 45 -6.46 -0.62 0.06
N ALA A 46 -6.06 0.28 0.95
CA ALA A 46 -7.00 1.17 1.63
C ALA A 46 -7.65 2.13 0.63
N VAL A 47 -6.88 2.66 -0.32
CA VAL A 47 -7.39 3.52 -1.40
C VAL A 47 -8.33 2.74 -2.30
N LEU A 48 -7.95 1.56 -2.80
CA LEU A 48 -8.84 0.70 -3.60
C LEU A 48 -10.15 0.40 -2.87
N THR A 49 -10.07 0.10 -1.57
CA THR A 49 -11.24 -0.17 -0.74
C THR A 49 -12.17 1.05 -0.64
N ALA A 50 -11.61 2.25 -0.49
CA ALA A 50 -12.39 3.50 -0.46
C ALA A 50 -13.05 3.80 -1.81
N GLU A 51 -12.40 3.43 -2.93
CA GLU A 51 -12.95 3.50 -4.29
C GLU A 51 -13.96 2.37 -4.59
N GLY A 52 -14.19 1.43 -3.66
CA GLY A 52 -15.06 0.27 -3.87
C GLY A 52 -14.47 -0.81 -4.79
N ILE A 53 -13.17 -0.73 -5.09
CA ILE A 53 -12.45 -1.62 -6.00
C ILE A 53 -11.86 -2.79 -5.22
N HIS A 54 -12.13 -4.00 -5.69
CA HIS A 54 -11.60 -5.22 -5.09
C HIS A 54 -10.50 -5.81 -5.99
N ALA A 55 -9.26 -5.78 -5.52
CA ALA A 55 -8.16 -6.45 -6.19
C ALA A 55 -8.32 -7.98 -6.11
N SER A 56 -8.16 -8.66 -7.25
CA SER A 56 -8.15 -10.12 -7.28
C SER A 56 -6.95 -10.69 -6.51
N ARG A 57 -7.03 -11.96 -6.09
CA ARG A 57 -5.96 -12.61 -5.31
C ARG A 57 -4.60 -12.61 -6.02
N THR A 58 -4.58 -12.62 -7.34
CA THR A 58 -3.35 -12.59 -8.15
C THR A 58 -2.68 -11.21 -8.16
N VAL A 59 -3.45 -10.14 -7.94
CA VAL A 59 -2.98 -8.75 -7.95
C VAL A 59 -2.73 -8.22 -6.52
N ALA A 60 -3.37 -8.83 -5.51
CA ALA A 60 -3.40 -8.32 -4.14
C ALA A 60 -2.03 -8.21 -3.42
N HIS A 61 -0.92 -8.66 -4.01
CA HIS A 61 0.44 -8.53 -3.45
C HIS A 61 1.41 -7.82 -4.39
N ARG A 62 0.88 -7.18 -5.43
CA ARG A 62 1.63 -6.54 -6.50
C ARG A 62 1.23 -5.06 -6.52
N ILE A 63 2.06 -4.22 -5.91
CA ILE A 63 1.75 -2.81 -5.69
C ILE A 63 1.56 -2.09 -7.02
N ASP A 64 2.43 -2.35 -7.98
CA ASP A 64 2.31 -1.95 -9.39
C ASP A 64 0.91 -2.24 -9.95
N LEU A 65 0.53 -3.53 -9.94
CA LEU A 65 -0.74 -3.97 -10.53
C LEU A 65 -1.96 -3.46 -9.76
N MET A 66 -1.84 -3.18 -8.46
CA MET A 66 -2.92 -2.57 -7.68
C MET A 66 -3.10 -1.09 -7.99
N VAL A 67 -2.02 -0.35 -8.26
CA VAL A 67 -2.09 1.06 -8.66
C VAL A 67 -2.76 1.20 -10.02
N ASP A 68 -2.50 0.28 -10.95
CA ASP A 68 -3.13 0.24 -12.28
C ASP A 68 -4.67 0.07 -12.24
N LEU A 69 -5.22 -0.44 -11.13
CA LEU A 69 -6.67 -0.58 -10.94
C LEU A 69 -7.36 0.73 -10.57
N LEU A 70 -6.61 1.76 -10.13
CA LEU A 70 -7.20 3.02 -9.70
C LEU A 70 -7.79 3.80 -10.89
N PRO A 71 -8.88 4.58 -10.70
CA PRO A 71 -9.38 5.47 -11.75
C PRO A 71 -8.30 6.47 -12.20
N ASP A 72 -8.31 6.90 -13.46
CA ASP A 72 -7.33 7.89 -13.98
C ASP A 72 -7.32 9.19 -13.16
N ALA A 73 -8.47 9.59 -12.61
CA ALA A 73 -8.60 10.79 -11.80
C ALA A 73 -8.02 10.65 -10.37
N ASN A 74 -7.64 9.45 -9.94
CA ASN A 74 -7.09 9.23 -8.60
C ASN A 74 -5.63 9.68 -8.55
N ALA A 75 -5.32 10.63 -7.67
CA ALA A 75 -4.00 11.23 -7.58
C ALA A 75 -2.86 10.21 -7.32
N LEU A 76 -3.15 9.07 -6.68
CA LEU A 76 -2.14 8.05 -6.43
C LEU A 76 -1.70 7.32 -7.71
N ARG A 77 -2.56 7.27 -8.73
CA ARG A 77 -2.23 6.69 -10.03
C ARG A 77 -1.15 7.50 -10.73
N ASP A 78 -1.28 8.82 -10.72
CA ASP A 78 -0.30 9.73 -11.33
C ASP A 78 1.01 9.83 -10.54
N VAL A 79 1.00 9.53 -9.23
CA VAL A 79 2.18 9.64 -8.36
C VAL A 79 3.27 8.66 -8.78
N ALA A 80 2.94 7.42 -9.16
CA ALA A 80 3.93 6.45 -9.61
C ALA A 80 4.71 6.97 -10.83
N ASP A 81 3.98 7.44 -11.85
CA ASP A 81 4.54 8.00 -13.08
C ASP A 81 5.30 9.31 -12.82
N ARG A 82 4.74 10.19 -11.99
CA ARG A 82 5.29 11.53 -11.71
C ARG A 82 6.62 11.49 -10.97
N PHE A 83 6.82 10.52 -10.07
CA PHE A 83 8.05 10.42 -9.28
C PHE A 83 9.06 9.42 -9.84
N GLY A 84 8.78 8.80 -10.99
CA GLY A 84 9.64 7.77 -11.59
C GLY A 84 9.88 6.60 -10.63
N ILE A 85 8.90 6.29 -9.77
CA ILE A 85 9.01 5.18 -8.83
C ILE A 85 8.72 3.91 -9.62
N ASP A 86 9.76 3.15 -9.90
CA ASP A 86 9.61 1.81 -10.44
C ASP A 86 9.00 0.90 -9.36
N LEU A 87 7.75 0.50 -9.58
CA LEU A 87 7.02 -0.42 -8.72
C LEU A 87 7.11 -1.88 -9.21
N THR A 88 7.87 -2.15 -10.29
CA THR A 88 8.02 -3.47 -10.92
C THR A 88 9.08 -4.37 -10.30
#